data_AF-A0A546Y017-F1
#
_entry.id   AF-A0A546Y017-F1
#
_cell.length_a   1.000
_cell.length_b   1.000
_cell.length_c   1.000
_cell.angle_alpha   90.00
_cell.angle_beta   90.00
_cell.angle_gamma   90.00
#
_symmetry.space_group_name_H-M   'P 1'
#
loop_
_entity.id
_entity.type
_entity.pdbx_description
1 polymer ?
#
loop_
_entity_poly.entity_id
_entity_poly.type
_entity_poly.pdbx_seq_one_letter_code
_entity_poly.pdbx_strand_id
1 'polypeptide(L)'
;MLSDALYEADKAIHDYQTRMPDLYEPIRYEINAIRCRMVVLQMRLDQTVPDEWLEKNPIYAAAKAGNIGPHDAYMHDEDDSVLDNYRLQYAAYIGGQPKE
;
A
#
# COMPACT_ATOMS: atom_id res chain seq x y z
N MET A 1 10.76 -0.84 13.29
CA MET A 1 9.56 -0.06 13.66
C MET A 1 8.34 -0.95 13.50
N LEU A 2 7.17 -0.58 14.04
CA LEU A 2 5.96 -1.41 13.84
C LEU A 2 5.57 -1.49 12.36
N SER A 3 5.80 -0.43 11.59
CA SER A 3 5.63 -0.43 10.13
C SER A 3 6.54 -1.45 9.43
N ASP A 4 7.83 -1.53 9.79
CA ASP A 4 8.74 -2.55 9.24
C ASP A 4 8.23 -3.98 9.50
N ALA A 5 7.68 -4.24 10.69
CA ALA A 5 7.14 -5.56 11.02
C ALA A 5 5.89 -5.91 10.18
N LEU A 6 5.04 -4.91 9.89
CA LEU A 6 3.89 -5.09 9.01
C LEU A 6 4.34 -5.33 7.56
N TYR A 7 5.36 -4.59 7.12
CA TYR A 7 5.95 -4.73 5.79
C TYR A 7 6.53 -6.14 5.56
N GLU A 8 7.39 -6.62 6.46
CA GLU A 8 8.00 -7.94 6.34
C GLU A 8 6.96 -9.06 6.41
N ALA A 9 5.92 -8.89 7.21
CA ALA A 9 4.82 -9.84 7.28
C ALA A 9 3.98 -9.86 5.99
N ASP A 10 3.70 -8.70 5.38
CA ASP A 10 2.98 -8.64 4.10
C ASP A 10 3.76 -9.35 2.99
N LYS A 11 5.06 -9.05 2.90
CA LYS A 11 5.98 -9.68 1.94
C LYS A 11 6.02 -11.19 2.11
N ALA A 12 6.15 -11.67 3.36
CA ALA A 12 6.12 -13.10 3.62
C ALA A 12 4.81 -13.75 3.18
N ILE A 13 3.66 -13.11 3.45
CA ILE A 13 2.35 -13.60 3.01
C ILE A 13 2.30 -13.68 1.48
N HIS A 14 2.69 -12.62 0.77
CA HIS A 14 2.71 -12.61 -0.69
C HIS A 14 3.61 -13.72 -1.27
N ASP A 15 4.81 -13.88 -0.74
CA ASP A 15 5.73 -14.95 -1.15
C ASP A 15 5.09 -16.34 -0.97
N TYR A 16 4.39 -16.56 0.14
CA TYR A 16 3.66 -17.81 0.39
C TYR A 16 2.48 -18.00 -0.58
N GLN A 17 1.73 -16.94 -0.91
CA GLN A 17 0.65 -16.99 -1.92
C GLN A 17 1.17 -17.49 -3.27
N THR A 18 2.30 -16.93 -3.70
CA THR A 18 2.91 -17.24 -5.00
C THR A 18 3.48 -18.66 -5.03
N ARG A 19 4.03 -19.14 -3.91
CA ARG A 19 4.62 -20.49 -3.82
C ARG A 19 3.61 -21.61 -3.61
N MET A 20 2.47 -21.33 -2.97
CA MET A 20 1.46 -22.34 -2.62
C MET A 20 0.05 -21.84 -2.98
N PRO A 21 -0.23 -21.59 -4.28
CA PRO A 21 -1.50 -21.00 -4.71
C PRO A 21 -2.71 -21.88 -4.34
N ASP A 22 -2.59 -23.20 -4.46
CA ASP A 22 -3.69 -24.14 -4.17
C ASP A 22 -4.13 -24.12 -2.70
N LEU A 23 -3.19 -23.90 -1.78
CA LEU A 23 -3.49 -23.82 -0.34
C LEU A 23 -4.20 -22.51 0.01
N TYR A 24 -3.88 -21.45 -0.74
CA TYR A 24 -4.32 -20.10 -0.42
C TYR A 24 -5.60 -19.71 -1.14
N GLU A 25 -5.86 -20.24 -2.34
CA GLU A 25 -7.04 -19.93 -3.13
C GLU A 25 -8.35 -20.02 -2.34
N PRO A 26 -8.57 -21.05 -1.48
CA PRO A 26 -9.79 -21.15 -0.68
C PRO A 26 -9.94 -20.05 0.38
N ILE A 27 -8.84 -19.46 0.85
CA ILE A 27 -8.78 -18.46 1.94
C ILE A 27 -8.28 -17.09 1.45
N ARG A 28 -8.25 -16.90 0.13
CA ARG A 28 -7.61 -15.74 -0.50
C ARG A 28 -8.26 -14.44 -0.06
N TYR A 29 -9.57 -14.45 0.07
CA TYR A 29 -10.32 -13.27 0.47
C TYR A 29 -10.00 -12.86 1.91
N GLU A 30 -10.00 -13.80 2.86
CA GLU A 30 -9.68 -13.50 4.26
C GLU A 30 -8.27 -12.93 4.40
N ILE A 31 -7.29 -13.55 3.75
CA ILE A 31 -5.92 -13.11 3.94
C ILE A 31 -5.66 -11.80 3.17
N ASN A 32 -6.23 -11.59 1.98
CA ASN A 32 -6.14 -10.28 1.31
C ASN A 32 -6.76 -9.15 2.16
N ALA A 33 -7.82 -9.43 2.92
CA ALA A 33 -8.38 -8.46 3.85
C ALA A 33 -7.43 -8.14 5.02
N ILE A 34 -6.66 -9.12 5.49
CA ILE A 34 -5.61 -8.90 6.50
C ILE A 34 -4.49 -8.03 5.90
N ARG A 35 -3.98 -8.39 4.72
CA ARG A 35 -2.94 -7.63 4.01
C ARG A 35 -3.36 -6.18 3.79
N CYS A 36 -4.59 -5.94 3.32
CA CYS A 36 -5.12 -4.58 3.17
C CYS A 36 -5.07 -3.77 4.49
N ARG A 37 -5.43 -4.38 5.62
CA ARG A 37 -5.34 -3.71 6.94
C ARG A 37 -3.90 -3.43 7.34
N MET A 38 -2.97 -4.34 7.04
CA MET A 38 -1.55 -4.17 7.31
C MET A 38 -0.98 -2.99 6.52
N VAL A 39 -1.28 -2.90 5.22
CA VAL A 39 -0.88 -1.77 4.37
C VAL A 39 -1.43 -0.44 4.90
N VAL A 40 -2.73 -0.37 5.24
CA VAL A 40 -3.33 0.84 5.82
C VAL A 40 -2.63 1.27 7.11
N LEU A 41 -2.31 0.32 7.99
CA LEU A 41 -1.62 0.59 9.24
C LEU A 41 -0.17 1.02 9.00
N GLN A 42 0.55 0.33 8.11
CA GLN A 42 1.92 0.66 7.74
C GLN A 42 1.99 2.11 7.25
N MET A 43 1.17 2.49 6.27
CA MET A 43 1.19 3.85 5.71
C MET A 43 0.79 4.95 6.71
N ARG A 44 -0.08 4.62 7.69
CA ARG A 44 -0.42 5.53 8.79
C ARG A 44 0.73 5.68 9.80
N LEU A 45 1.49 4.61 10.04
CA LEU A 45 2.62 4.64 10.97
C LEU A 45 3.84 5.32 10.34
N ASP A 46 4.04 5.14 9.03
CA ASP A 46 5.12 5.76 8.26
C ASP A 46 4.83 7.21 7.86
N GLN A 47 3.61 7.70 8.11
CA GLN A 47 3.01 8.94 7.60
C GLN A 47 4.04 10.06 7.31
N THR A 48 4.43 10.14 6.03
CA THR A 48 5.34 11.17 5.50
C THR A 48 4.59 12.35 4.85
N VAL A 49 3.26 12.27 4.79
CA VAL A 49 2.38 13.25 4.16
C VAL A 49 1.17 13.56 5.06
N PRO A 50 0.54 14.75 4.92
CA PRO A 50 -0.70 15.07 5.63
C PRO A 50 -1.82 14.04 5.38
N ASP A 51 -2.74 13.87 6.34
CA ASP A 51 -3.86 12.91 6.25
C ASP A 51 -4.67 13.05 4.95
N GLU A 52 -4.95 14.29 4.53
CA GLU A 52 -5.70 14.57 3.30
C GLU A 52 -5.00 14.07 2.02
N TRP A 53 -3.67 13.95 2.05
CA TRP A 53 -2.87 13.40 0.97
C TRP A 53 -2.71 11.90 1.10
N LEU A 54 -2.58 11.39 2.32
CA LEU A 54 -2.62 9.95 2.58
C LEU A 54 -3.92 9.34 2.05
N GLU A 55 -5.06 9.97 2.29
CA GLU A 55 -6.38 9.55 1.78
C GLU A 55 -6.49 9.57 0.24
N LYS A 56 -5.65 10.35 -0.44
CA LYS A 56 -5.56 10.40 -1.92
C LYS A 56 -4.53 9.43 -2.50
N ASN A 57 -3.70 8.81 -1.67
CA ASN A 57 -2.71 7.84 -2.15
C ASN A 57 -3.46 6.61 -2.70
N PRO A 58 -3.21 6.20 -3.96
CA PRO A 58 -3.99 5.15 -4.62
C PRO A 58 -3.81 3.78 -3.96
N ILE A 59 -2.64 3.49 -3.39
CA ILE A 59 -2.40 2.25 -2.62
C ILE A 59 -3.23 2.29 -1.33
N TYR A 60 -3.19 3.41 -0.61
CA TYR A 60 -3.93 3.58 0.63
C TYR A 60 -5.45 3.49 0.41
N ALA A 61 -5.96 4.21 -0.59
CA ALA A 61 -7.38 4.24 -0.94
C ALA A 61 -7.87 2.85 -1.38
N ALA A 62 -7.10 2.14 -2.19
CA ALA A 62 -7.42 0.78 -2.62
C ALA A 62 -7.44 -0.21 -1.45
N ALA A 63 -6.43 -0.16 -0.57
CA ALA A 63 -6.36 -1.01 0.61
C ALA A 63 -7.54 -0.75 1.57
N LYS A 64 -7.96 0.51 1.77
CA LYS A 64 -9.19 0.83 2.53
C LYS A 64 -10.45 0.24 1.90
N ALA A 65 -10.49 0.12 0.57
CA ALA A 65 -11.57 -0.52 -0.16
C ALA A 65 -11.45 -2.07 -0.22
N GLY A 66 -10.44 -2.66 0.41
CA GLY A 66 -10.20 -4.10 0.40
C GLY A 66 -9.52 -4.63 -0.88
N ASN A 67 -8.92 -3.74 -1.68
CA ASN A 67 -8.18 -4.10 -2.89
C ASN A 67 -6.67 -4.01 -2.65
N ILE A 68 -6.01 -5.16 -2.59
CA ILE A 68 -4.55 -5.26 -2.41
C ILE A 68 -3.77 -5.06 -3.72
N GLY A 69 -4.44 -5.13 -4.88
CA GLY A 69 -3.78 -5.14 -6.19
C GLY A 69 -2.80 -3.98 -6.43
N PRO A 70 -3.17 -2.71 -6.17
CA PRO A 70 -2.24 -1.58 -6.34
C PRO A 70 -1.01 -1.65 -5.43
N HIS A 71 -1.14 -2.24 -4.24
CA HIS A 71 0.02 -2.50 -3.39
C HIS A 71 0.92 -3.58 -4.01
N ASP A 72 0.33 -4.68 -4.47
CA ASP A 72 1.08 -5.78 -5.08
C ASP A 72 1.82 -5.33 -6.34
N ALA A 73 1.16 -4.55 -7.20
CA ALA A 73 1.77 -3.96 -8.39
C ALA A 73 3.00 -3.10 -8.02
N TYR A 74 2.86 -2.23 -7.02
CA TYR A 74 3.96 -1.37 -6.58
C TYR A 74 5.10 -2.16 -5.91
N MET A 75 4.78 -3.07 -5.00
CA MET A 75 5.75 -3.71 -4.13
C MET A 75 6.39 -4.99 -4.70
N HIS A 76 5.68 -5.70 -5.57
CA HIS A 76 6.08 -7.02 -6.04
C HIS A 76 6.31 -7.07 -7.55
N ASP A 77 5.58 -6.25 -8.32
CA ASP A 77 5.75 -6.16 -9.77
C ASP A 77 6.66 -4.97 -10.20
N GLU A 78 7.17 -4.20 -9.23
CA GLU A 78 7.98 -2.98 -9.45
C GLU A 78 7.28 -1.94 -10.35
N ASP A 79 5.94 -1.96 -10.37
CA ASP A 79 5.12 -1.03 -11.15
C ASP A 79 4.86 0.27 -10.37
N ASP A 80 5.87 1.15 -10.45
CA ASP A 80 5.82 2.49 -9.87
C ASP A 80 4.72 3.38 -10.46
N SER A 81 4.16 3.03 -11.64
CA SER A 81 3.20 3.86 -12.35
C SER A 81 1.89 4.05 -11.57
N VAL A 82 1.60 3.14 -10.63
CA VAL A 82 0.49 3.25 -9.67
C VAL A 82 0.53 4.58 -8.91
N LEU A 83 1.71 5.15 -8.67
CA LEU A 83 1.90 6.38 -7.90
C LEU A 83 2.19 7.63 -8.75
N ASP A 84 2.35 7.53 -10.06
CA ASP A 84 2.84 8.63 -10.90
C ASP A 84 1.98 9.90 -10.80
N ASN A 85 0.67 9.77 -11.05
CA ASN A 85 -0.24 10.91 -11.01
C ASN A 85 -0.33 11.50 -9.58
N TYR A 86 -0.32 10.64 -8.56
CA TYR A 86 -0.33 11.06 -7.16
C TYR A 86 0.92 11.88 -6.81
N ARG A 87 2.11 11.38 -7.20
CA ARG A 87 3.41 12.04 -6.97
C ARG A 87 3.48 13.38 -7.71
N LEU A 88 3.00 13.44 -8.96
CA LEU A 88 2.92 14.69 -9.73
C LEU A 88 2.04 15.75 -9.06
N GLN A 89 0.85 15.35 -8.61
CA GLN A 89 -0.08 16.25 -7.93
C GLN A 89 0.47 16.73 -6.58
N TYR A 90 1.12 15.84 -5.81
CA TYR A 90 1.70 16.19 -4.53
C TYR A 90 2.90 17.14 -4.68
N ALA A 91 3.75 16.92 -5.69
CA ALA A 91 4.86 17.82 -6.00
C ALA A 91 4.35 19.22 -6.38
N ALA A 92 3.29 19.32 -7.19
CA ALA A 92 2.67 20.60 -7.53
C ALA A 92 2.08 21.30 -6.29
N TYR A 93 1.45 20.53 -5.39
CA TYR A 93 0.93 21.05 -4.12
C TYR A 93 2.03 21.64 -3.24
N ILE A 94 3.12 20.91 -3.00
CA ILE A 94 4.25 21.41 -2.20
C ILE A 94 4.91 22.62 -2.89
N GLY A 95 5.07 22.58 -4.22
CA GLY A 95 5.68 23.68 -4.97
C GLY A 95 4.89 24.99 -4.94
N GLY A 96 3.57 24.92 -4.69
CA GLY A 96 2.70 26.08 -4.52
C GLY A 96 2.56 26.57 -3.07
N GLN A 97 3.08 25.82 -2.09
CA GLN A 97 3.11 26.26 -0.69
C GLN A 97 4.17 27.34 -0.53
N PRO A 98 3.90 28.42 0.23
CA PRO A 98 4.93 29.35 0.64
C PRO A 98 6.02 28.55 1.39
N LYS A 99 7.29 28.79 1.07
CA LYS A 99 8.38 28.29 1.90
C LYS A 99 8.36 29.09 3.20
N GLU A 100 7.83 28.48 4.27
CA GLU A 100 8.01 28.98 5.64
C GLU A 100 9.47 28.95 6.07
#